data_AF-A0A3D3JX12-F1
#
_entry.id   AF-A0A3D3JX12-F1
#
_cell.length_a   1.000
_cell.length_b   1.000
_cell.length_c   1.000
_cell.angle_alpha   90.00
_cell.angle_beta   90.00
_cell.angle_gamma   90.00
#
_symmetry.space_group_name_H-M   'P 1'
#
loop_
_entity.id
_entity.type
_entity.pdbx_description
1 polymer ?
#
loop_
_entity_poly.entity_id
_entity_poly.type
_entity_poly.pdbx_seq_one_letter_code
_entity_poly.pdbx_strand_id
1 'polypeptide(L)'
;DSVHCLVGGTMCSARAANDPVFFLHHAMVDKIWARWQDLSEVHRSAYTGEISRDELMPASPYTPGDLLDMRHLPGGAAGGFVEIRYEE
;
A
#
# COMPACT_ATOMS: atom_id res chain seq x y z
N ASP A 1 3.87 15.51 -1.05
CA ASP A 1 4.31 14.71 0.11
C ASP A 1 4.51 15.60 1.33
N SER A 2 3.41 16.06 1.94
CA SER A 2 3.46 16.96 3.10
C SER A 2 3.40 16.21 4.43
N VAL A 3 2.78 15.02 4.46
CA VAL A 3 2.54 14.25 5.68
C VAL A 3 3.82 13.61 6.21
N HIS A 4 4.70 13.13 5.32
CA HIS A 4 6.05 12.70 5.68
C HIS A 4 6.83 13.79 6.43
N CYS A 5 6.69 15.05 6.00
CA CYS A 5 7.39 16.18 6.59
C CYS A 5 6.79 16.70 7.91
N LEU A 6 5.56 16.30 8.27
CA LEU A 6 4.99 16.61 9.58
C LEU A 6 5.69 15.86 10.72
N VAL A 7 6.20 14.66 10.45
CA VAL A 7 7.07 13.93 11.39
C VAL A 7 8.45 14.59 11.47
N GLY A 8 8.95 15.06 10.32
CA GLY A 8 10.26 15.72 10.22
C GLY A 8 11.42 14.74 10.16
N GLY A 9 12.65 15.26 10.32
CA GLY A 9 13.86 14.43 10.30
C GLY A 9 14.03 13.60 9.02
N THR A 10 14.42 12.34 9.16
CA THR A 10 14.62 11.41 8.04
C THR A 10 13.32 11.15 7.26
N MET A 11 12.16 11.21 7.92
CA MET A 11 10.85 11.06 7.27
C MET A 11 10.58 12.13 6.22
N CYS A 12 11.14 13.34 6.33
CA CYS A 12 11.02 14.41 5.33
C CYS A 12 12.09 14.31 4.22
N SER A 13 12.46 13.11 3.80
CA SER A 13 13.49 12.90 2.79
C SER A 13 13.19 11.68 1.91
N ALA A 14 13.89 11.55 0.79
CA ALA A 14 13.85 10.35 -0.05
C ALA A 14 14.33 9.08 0.68
N ARG A 15 14.88 9.20 1.89
CA ARG A 15 15.28 8.08 2.75
C ARG A 15 14.29 7.82 3.89
N ALA A 16 13.04 8.27 3.75
CA ALA A 16 12.01 8.12 4.79
C ALA A 16 11.88 6.69 5.32
N ALA A 17 12.05 5.67 4.46
CA ALA A 17 12.02 4.26 4.85
C ALA A 17 13.05 3.83 5.91
N ASN A 18 14.07 4.66 6.19
CA ASN A 18 15.01 4.41 7.29
C ASN A 18 14.42 4.73 8.67
N ASP A 19 13.32 5.48 8.75
CA ASP A 19 12.58 5.73 9.99
C ASP A 19 11.49 4.65 10.17
N PRO A 20 11.45 3.91 11.29
CA PRO A 20 10.47 2.84 11.50
C PRO A 20 9.00 3.26 11.37
N VAL A 21 8.67 4.54 11.65
CA VAL A 21 7.28 5.02 11.51
C VAL A 21 6.80 5.04 10.06
N PHE A 22 7.72 4.97 9.08
CA PHE A 22 7.41 4.85 7.65
C PHE A 22 6.41 3.71 7.37
N PHE A 23 6.65 2.53 7.96
CA PHE A 23 5.81 1.36 7.71
C PHE A 23 4.39 1.54 8.27
N LEU A 24 4.25 2.16 9.44
CA LEU A 24 2.93 2.48 10.02
C LEU A 24 2.20 3.55 9.21
N HIS A 25 2.93 4.56 8.72
CA HIS A 25 2.38 5.59 7.85
C HIS A 25 1.82 4.97 6.55
N HIS A 26 2.61 4.14 5.86
CA HIS A 26 2.18 3.47 4.64
C HIS A 26 1.07 2.45 4.87
N ALA A 27 1.09 1.70 5.98
CA ALA A 27 -0.02 0.80 6.32
C ALA A 27 -1.36 1.55 6.50
N MET A 28 -1.34 2.79 7.00
CA MET A 28 -2.54 3.62 7.06
C MET A 28 -2.98 4.10 5.67
N VAL A 29 -2.04 4.44 4.78
CA VAL A 29 -2.35 4.76 3.38
C VAL A 29 -2.99 3.55 2.69
N ASP A 30 -2.46 2.34 2.88
CA ASP A 30 -3.01 1.10 2.34
C ASP A 30 -4.41 0.80 2.90
N LYS A 31 -4.65 1.10 4.18
CA LYS A 31 -5.98 0.98 4.79
C LYS A 31 -6.99 1.95 4.17
N ILE A 32 -6.58 3.18 3.87
CA ILE A 32 -7.43 4.16 3.18
C ILE A 32 -7.74 3.68 1.76
N TRP A 33 -6.73 3.17 1.04
CA TRP A 33 -6.89 2.56 -0.27
C TRP A 33 -7.91 1.42 -0.23
N ALA A 34 -7.75 0.46 0.69
CA ALA A 34 -8.64 -0.68 0.80
C ALA A 34 -10.10 -0.25 1.03
N ARG A 35 -10.32 0.73 1.93
CA ARG A 35 -11.66 1.29 2.17
C ARG A 35 -12.26 1.97 0.94
N TRP A 36 -11.44 2.63 0.13
CA TRP A 36 -11.89 3.23 -1.12
C TRP A 36 -12.27 2.17 -2.16
N GLN A 37 -11.56 1.04 -2.22
CA GLN A 37 -11.92 -0.10 -3.08
C GLN A 37 -13.21 -0.82 -2.66
N ASP A 38 -13.62 -0.70 -1.39
CA ASP A 38 -14.88 -1.25 -0.92
C ASP A 38 -16.10 -0.51 -1.49
N LEU A 39 -15.93 0.69 -2.06
CA LEU A 39 -17.03 1.48 -2.61
C LEU A 39 -17.63 0.89 -3.89
N SER A 40 -16.82 0.29 -4.77
CA SER A 40 -17.31 -0.45 -5.95
C SER A 40 -16.22 -1.27 -6.63
N GLU A 41 -16.60 -2.15 -7.56
CA GLU A 41 -15.66 -2.88 -8.41
C GLU A 41 -14.80 -1.96 -9.28
N VAL A 42 -15.37 -0.84 -9.76
CA VAL A 42 -14.63 0.14 -10.56
C VAL A 42 -13.46 0.72 -9.77
N HIS A 43 -13.65 1.02 -8.48
CA HIS A 43 -12.56 1.49 -7.62
C HIS A 43 -11.49 0.41 -7.41
N ARG A 44 -11.88 -0.87 -7.37
CA ARG A 44 -10.93 -1.98 -7.23
C ARG A 44 -10.02 -2.15 -8.44
N SER A 45 -10.53 -1.89 -9.63
CA SER A 45 -9.77 -1.99 -10.89
C SER A 45 -9.16 -0.66 -11.35
N ALA A 46 -9.39 0.44 -10.62
CA ALA A 46 -8.95 1.76 -11.04
C ALA A 46 -7.42 1.88 -11.00
N TYR A 47 -6.83 2.27 -12.12
CA TYR A 47 -5.39 2.44 -12.26
C TYR A 47 -5.08 3.49 -13.31
N THR A 48 -4.22 4.45 -12.94
CA THR A 48 -3.80 5.56 -13.80
C THR A 48 -2.29 5.77 -13.74
N GLY A 49 -1.53 4.69 -13.54
CA GLY A 49 -0.06 4.73 -13.48
C GLY A 49 0.59 4.78 -14.87
N GLU A 50 1.88 5.12 -14.89
CA GLU A 50 2.66 5.26 -16.13
C GLU A 50 3.04 3.92 -16.76
N ILE A 51 3.30 2.90 -15.93
CA ILE A 51 3.57 1.52 -16.38
C ILE A 51 2.24 0.88 -16.77
N SER A 52 2.19 0.13 -17.88
CA SER A 52 0.94 -0.56 -18.26
C SER A 52 0.46 -1.48 -17.15
N ARG A 53 -0.87 -1.61 -17.00
CA ARG A 53 -1.48 -2.47 -15.97
C ARG A 53 -0.94 -3.90 -16.00
N ASP A 54 -0.62 -4.41 -17.18
CA ASP A 54 -0.19 -5.79 -17.40
C ASP A 54 1.31 -5.90 -17.68
N GLU A 55 2.06 -4.82 -17.50
CA GLU A 55 3.53 -4.79 -17.63
C GLU A 55 4.19 -5.02 -16.27
N LEU A 56 5.30 -5.77 -16.26
CA LEU A 56 6.06 -6.02 -15.03
C LEU A 56 6.61 -4.70 -14.48
N MET A 57 6.41 -4.46 -13.18
CA MET A 57 7.00 -3.28 -12.56
C MET A 57 8.52 -3.46 -12.41
N PRO A 58 9.30 -2.38 -12.53
CA PRO A 58 10.72 -2.41 -12.22
C PRO A 58 10.99 -2.99 -10.82
N ALA A 59 11.93 -3.91 -10.73
CA ALA A 59 12.33 -4.59 -9.48
C ALA A 59 11.22 -5.43 -8.80
N SER A 60 10.13 -5.76 -9.49
CA SER A 60 9.08 -6.65 -9.00
C SER A 60 8.81 -7.79 -9.99
N PRO A 61 8.50 -9.02 -9.52
CA PRO A 61 7.99 -10.08 -10.38
C PRO A 61 6.49 -9.92 -10.70
N TYR A 62 5.84 -8.85 -10.24
CA TYR A 62 4.41 -8.59 -10.38
C TYR A 62 4.12 -7.37 -11.25
N THR A 63 2.98 -7.41 -11.93
CA THR A 63 2.40 -6.26 -12.64
C THR A 63 1.61 -5.37 -11.69
N PRO A 64 1.29 -4.11 -12.05
CA PRO A 64 0.32 -3.33 -11.29
C PRO A 64 -1.00 -4.08 -11.13
N GLY A 65 -1.50 -4.72 -12.19
CA GLY A 65 -2.73 -5.50 -12.19
C GLY A 65 -2.80 -6.58 -11.12
N ASP A 66 -1.68 -7.23 -10.81
CA ASP A 66 -1.58 -8.26 -9.77
C ASP A 66 -1.70 -7.67 -8.35
N LEU A 67 -1.34 -6.39 -8.14
CA LEU A 67 -1.32 -5.74 -6.83
C LEU A 67 -2.48 -4.76 -6.60
N LEU A 68 -3.27 -4.44 -7.63
CA LEU A 68 -4.39 -3.51 -7.50
C LEU A 68 -5.43 -4.02 -6.52
N ASP A 69 -5.82 -5.29 -6.60
CA ASP A 69 -6.87 -5.84 -5.74
C ASP A 69 -6.31 -6.30 -4.40
N MET A 70 -6.52 -5.48 -3.36
CA MET A 70 -6.07 -5.77 -1.99
C MET A 70 -6.68 -7.06 -1.41
N ARG A 71 -7.75 -7.61 -2.00
CA ARG A 71 -8.39 -8.87 -1.58
C ARG A 71 -7.79 -10.10 -2.25
N HIS A 72 -7.00 -9.92 -3.30
CA HIS A 72 -6.44 -11.01 -4.12
C HIS A 72 -4.95 -10.82 -4.41
N LEU A 73 -4.20 -10.28 -3.44
CA LEU A 73 -2.77 -10.10 -3.57
C LEU A 73 -2.05 -11.45 -3.76
N PRO A 74 -1.04 -11.50 -4.65
CA PRO A 74 -0.24 -12.70 -4.89
C PRO A 74 0.55 -13.11 -3.64
N GLY A 75 0.86 -14.40 -3.53
CA GLY A 75 1.66 -14.93 -2.42
C GLY A 75 0.91 -15.07 -1.08
N GLY A 76 -0.42 -14.93 -1.07
CA GLY A 76 -1.23 -15.12 0.13
C GLY A 76 -1.24 -13.91 1.09
N ALA A 77 -0.73 -12.76 0.66
CA ALA A 77 -0.77 -11.51 1.42
C ALA A 77 -2.16 -10.86 1.49
N ALA A 78 -3.13 -11.42 0.74
CA ALA A 78 -4.51 -10.97 0.74
C ALA A 78 -5.20 -11.27 2.09
N GLY A 79 -5.30 -10.25 2.94
CA GLY A 79 -6.44 -10.11 3.84
C GLY A 79 -6.32 -10.72 5.25
N GLY A 80 -5.16 -10.62 5.89
CA GLY A 80 -5.07 -10.68 7.34
C GLY A 80 -4.87 -9.30 7.94
N PHE A 81 -5.95 -8.57 8.28
CA PHE A 81 -5.81 -7.56 9.32
C PHE A 81 -5.31 -8.31 10.57
N VAL A 82 -4.10 -7.99 11.04
CA VAL A 82 -3.63 -8.50 12.34
C VAL A 82 -4.60 -7.98 13.39
N GLU A 83 -5.53 -8.83 13.81
CA GLU A 83 -6.32 -8.60 15.01
C GLU A 83 -5.34 -8.75 16.18
N ILE A 84 -4.85 -7.63 16.71
CA ILE A 84 -4.05 -7.64 17.93
C ILE A 84 -4.98 -8.14 19.04
N ARG A 85 -4.91 -9.44 19.33
CA ARG A 85 -5.48 -10.01 20.54
C ARG A 85 -4.51 -9.66 21.66
N TYR A 86 -4.96 -8.79 22.55
CA TYR A 86 -4.36 -8.69 23.87
C TYR A 86 -4.74 -9.99 24.59
N GLU A 87 -3.76 -10.86 24.84
CA GLU A 87 -3.92 -11.88 25.89
C GLU A 87 -3.67 -11.19 27.23
N GLU A 88 -4.58 -11.41 28.19
CA GLU A 88 -4.40 -11.07 29.61
C GLU A 88 -3.33 -11.94 30.27
#